data_AF-B4NU88-F1
#
_entry.id   AF-B4NU88-F1
#
_cell.length_a   1.000
_cell.length_b   1.000
_cell.length_c   1.000
_cell.angle_alpha   90.00
_cell.angle_beta   90.00
_cell.angle_gamma   90.00
#
_symmetry.space_group_name_H-M   'P 1'
#
loop_
_entity.id
_entity.type
_entity.pdbx_description
1 polymer ?
#
loop_
_entity_poly.entity_id
_entity_poly.type
_entity_poly.pdbx_seq_one_letter_code
_entity_poly.pdbx_strand_id
1 'polypeptide(L)'
;MDICDVKVCPSVESAARDYDLILDALFGFSFKPPVRADFFAVVELMQQTKLPIASVDIPSGWDVEKGKLTECDVEPALLISLTAPKLCARQFRGEHHYLGGRFVPPALHRKYELNLPVYPGNELCVKL
;
A
#
# COMPACT_ATOMS: atom_id res chain seq x y z
N MET A 1 10.86 -21.11 -1.46
CA MET A 1 9.66 -20.74 -0.69
C MET A 1 8.49 -21.07 -1.58
N ASP A 2 7.71 -22.07 -1.21
CA ASP A 2 6.47 -22.37 -1.92
C ASP A 2 5.42 -21.40 -1.39
N ILE A 3 5.02 -20.44 -2.22
CA ILE A 3 3.90 -19.54 -1.92
C ILE A 3 2.64 -20.30 -2.34
N CYS A 4 1.70 -20.45 -1.41
CA CYS A 4 0.45 -21.13 -1.69
C CYS A 4 -0.39 -20.26 -2.64
N ASP A 5 -0.72 -20.79 -3.82
CA ASP A 5 -1.57 -20.10 -4.78
C ASP A 5 -3.05 -20.29 -4.43
N VAL A 6 -3.77 -19.18 -4.33
CA VAL A 6 -5.21 -19.18 -4.13
C VAL A 6 -5.90 -19.01 -5.49
N LYS A 7 -6.65 -20.03 -5.92
CA LYS A 7 -7.33 -20.05 -7.23
C LYS A 7 -8.58 -19.17 -7.30
N VAL A 8 -9.19 -18.87 -6.14
CA VAL A 8 -10.45 -18.13 -6.01
C VAL A 8 -10.35 -17.22 -4.79
N CYS A 9 -10.75 -15.96 -4.93
CA CYS A 9 -10.77 -15.02 -3.81
C CYS A 9 -11.54 -15.60 -2.62
N PRO A 10 -10.94 -15.70 -1.41
CA PRO A 10 -11.62 -16.24 -0.24
C PRO A 10 -12.76 -15.31 0.20
N SER A 11 -13.74 -15.87 0.91
CA SER A 11 -14.73 -15.04 1.63
C SER A 11 -14.06 -14.27 2.77
N VAL A 12 -14.72 -13.21 3.26
CA VAL A 12 -14.23 -12.43 4.41
C VAL A 12 -14.00 -13.32 5.63
N GLU A 13 -14.90 -14.26 5.91
CA GLU A 13 -14.82 -15.17 7.06
C GLU A 13 -13.66 -16.16 6.92
N SER A 14 -13.46 -16.70 5.72
CA SER A 14 -12.36 -17.62 5.46
C SER A 14 -11.02 -16.89 5.56
N ALA A 15 -10.93 -15.68 4.99
CA ALA A 15 -9.74 -14.86 5.10
C ALA A 15 -9.40 -14.53 6.56
N ALA A 16 -10.40 -14.12 7.35
CA ALA A 16 -10.22 -13.79 8.77
C ALA A 16 -9.84 -15.00 9.65
N ARG A 17 -10.17 -16.22 9.23
CA ARG A 17 -9.77 -17.46 9.92
C ARG A 17 -8.36 -17.90 9.54
N ASP A 18 -7.99 -17.71 8.28
CA ASP A 18 -6.82 -18.36 7.69
C ASP A 18 -5.60 -17.41 7.57
N TYR A 19 -5.80 -16.09 7.73
CA TYR A 19 -4.75 -15.08 7.65
C TYR A 19 -4.84 -14.03 8.77
N ASP A 20 -3.68 -13.52 9.20
CA ASP A 20 -3.58 -12.45 10.20
C ASP A 20 -3.43 -11.04 9.59
N LEU A 21 -3.04 -10.95 8.32
CA LEU A 21 -2.71 -9.70 7.61
C LEU A 21 -2.97 -9.86 6.10
N ILE A 22 -3.43 -8.80 5.46
CA ILE A 22 -3.49 -8.71 4.00
C ILE A 22 -2.38 -7.77 3.49
N LEU A 23 -1.56 -8.25 2.55
CA LEU A 23 -0.61 -7.42 1.82
C LEU A 23 -1.28 -6.94 0.52
N ASP A 24 -1.63 -5.66 0.50
CA ASP A 24 -2.15 -4.99 -0.69
C ASP A 24 -0.98 -4.55 -1.57
N ALA A 25 -0.68 -5.37 -2.58
CA ALA A 25 0.26 -5.07 -3.65
C ALA A 25 -0.43 -5.11 -5.03
N LEU A 26 -1.73 -4.81 -5.06
CA LEU A 26 -2.57 -5.01 -6.23
C LEU A 26 -2.38 -3.91 -7.29
N PHE A 27 -2.38 -2.64 -6.88
CA PHE A 27 -2.19 -1.49 -7.76
C PHE A 27 -1.19 -0.49 -7.17
N GLY A 28 -0.22 -0.07 -7.98
CA GLY A 28 0.74 0.99 -7.62
C GLY A 28 0.39 2.35 -8.24
N PHE A 29 1.31 3.31 -8.12
CA PHE A 29 1.12 4.70 -8.58
C PHE A 29 0.76 4.90 -10.06
N SER A 30 1.04 3.92 -10.91
CA SER A 30 0.75 3.98 -12.34
C SER A 30 -0.67 3.52 -12.69
N PHE A 31 -1.43 3.03 -11.70
CA PHE A 31 -2.81 2.63 -11.89
C PHE A 31 -3.68 3.83 -12.29
N LYS A 32 -4.59 3.58 -13.22
CA LYS A 32 -5.60 4.53 -13.66
C LYS A 32 -6.96 3.84 -13.57
N PRO A 33 -7.92 4.42 -12.83
CA PRO A 33 -9.29 3.90 -12.78
C PRO A 33 -9.91 3.73 -14.18
N PRO A 34 -10.92 2.85 -14.33
CA PRO A 34 -11.53 2.02 -13.28
C PRO A 34 -10.78 0.70 -13.03
N VAL A 35 -11.06 0.08 -11.89
CA VAL A 35 -10.59 -1.28 -11.57
C VAL A 35 -11.19 -2.28 -12.58
N ARG A 36 -10.40 -3.29 -13.00
CA ARG A 36 -10.89 -4.35 -13.89
C ARG A 36 -11.75 -5.35 -13.11
N ALA A 37 -12.77 -5.91 -13.77
CA ALA A 37 -13.73 -6.83 -13.15
C ALA A 37 -13.07 -8.02 -12.41
N ASP A 38 -11.96 -8.53 -12.93
CA ASP A 38 -11.19 -9.63 -12.33
C ASP A 38 -10.72 -9.35 -10.90
N PHE A 39 -10.61 -8.08 -10.51
CA PHE A 39 -10.16 -7.66 -9.18
C PHE A 39 -11.29 -7.22 -8.25
N PHE A 40 -12.55 -7.19 -8.71
CA PHE A 40 -13.66 -6.72 -7.89
C PHE A 40 -13.81 -7.52 -6.61
N ALA A 41 -13.75 -8.85 -6.69
CA ALA A 41 -13.86 -9.71 -5.52
C ALA A 41 -12.74 -9.45 -4.48
N VAL A 42 -11.52 -9.19 -4.95
CA VAL A 42 -10.37 -8.94 -4.07
C VAL A 42 -10.46 -7.55 -3.43
N VAL A 43 -10.86 -6.53 -4.21
CA VAL A 43 -11.10 -5.18 -3.68
C VAL A 43 -12.24 -5.20 -2.66
N GLU A 44 -13.35 -5.87 -2.97
CA GLU A 44 -14.49 -5.99 -2.05
C GLU A 44 -14.10 -6.69 -0.74
N LEU A 45 -13.32 -7.78 -0.81
CA LEU A 45 -12.74 -8.43 0.37
C LEU A 45 -11.92 -7.44 1.21
N MET A 46 -11.05 -6.64 0.59
CA MET A 46 -10.24 -5.65 1.29
C MET A 46 -11.07 -4.51 1.90
N GLN A 47 -12.20 -4.16 1.30
CA GLN A 47 -13.09 -3.10 1.81
C GLN A 47 -13.95 -3.58 3.00
N GLN A 48 -14.25 -4.89 3.07
CA GLN A 48 -15.16 -5.46 4.07
C GLN A 48 -14.47 -6.18 5.23
N THR A 49 -13.20 -6.55 5.05
CA THR A 49 -12.42 -7.26 6.08
C THR A 49 -12.11 -6.42 7.31
N LYS A 50 -11.89 -7.09 8.43
CA LYS A 50 -11.36 -6.50 9.68
C LYS A 50 -9.87 -6.79 9.89
N LEU A 51 -9.26 -7.59 9.01
CA LEU A 51 -7.83 -7.85 9.08
C LEU A 51 -7.06 -6.56 8.80
N PRO A 52 -5.91 -6.33 9.47
CA PRO A 52 -5.03 -5.24 9.09
C PRO A 52 -4.58 -5.40 7.64
N ILE A 53 -4.52 -4.28 6.93
CA ILE A 53 -4.02 -4.21 5.55
C ILE A 53 -2.71 -3.44 5.53
N ALA A 54 -1.71 -3.98 4.86
CA ALA A 54 -0.46 -3.32 4.55
C ALA A 54 -0.41 -3.01 3.05
N SER A 55 -0.48 -1.74 2.68
CA SER A 55 -0.44 -1.32 1.27
C SER A 55 0.97 -0.95 0.83
N VAL A 56 1.37 -1.51 -0.31
CA VAL A 56 2.65 -1.24 -0.96
C VAL A 56 2.50 -0.05 -1.91
N ASP A 57 3.31 0.96 -1.67
CA ASP A 57 3.39 2.22 -2.41
C ASP A 57 2.21 3.17 -2.24
N ILE A 58 1.00 2.71 -2.58
CA ILE A 58 -0.28 3.42 -2.49
C ILE A 58 -1.37 2.40 -2.15
N PRO A 59 -2.39 2.74 -1.33
CA PRO A 59 -3.54 1.85 -1.14
C PRO A 59 -4.30 1.64 -2.45
N SER A 60 -4.55 0.38 -2.81
CA SER A 60 -5.18 0.04 -4.09
C SER A 60 -6.55 0.71 -4.23
N GLY A 61 -6.76 1.38 -5.37
CA GLY A 61 -7.98 2.11 -5.68
C GLY A 61 -7.93 3.60 -5.31
N TRP A 62 -6.96 4.05 -4.51
CA TRP A 62 -6.80 5.48 -4.22
C TRP A 62 -6.31 6.25 -5.45
N ASP A 63 -6.73 7.51 -5.55
CA ASP A 63 -6.12 8.47 -6.46
C ASP A 63 -4.73 8.84 -5.95
N VAL A 64 -3.72 8.81 -6.83
CA VAL A 64 -2.30 9.04 -6.49
C VAL A 64 -2.03 10.41 -5.87
N GLU A 65 -2.90 11.40 -6.14
CA GLU A 65 -2.77 12.75 -5.58
C GLU A 65 -3.80 13.04 -4.51
N LYS A 66 -5.06 12.73 -4.79
CA LYS A 66 -6.20 13.11 -3.96
C LYS A 66 -6.45 12.13 -2.82
N GLY A 67 -5.91 10.91 -2.90
CA GLY A 67 -6.13 9.84 -1.93
C GLY A 67 -7.49 9.17 -2.09
N LYS A 68 -8.17 8.96 -0.97
CA LYS A 68 -9.50 8.35 -0.87
C LYS A 68 -10.52 9.19 -1.66
N LEU A 69 -11.25 8.55 -2.56
CA LEU A 69 -12.31 9.14 -3.37
C LEU A 69 -13.71 8.79 -2.83
N THR A 70 -13.86 7.66 -2.16
CA THR A 70 -15.14 7.17 -1.63
C THR A 70 -14.99 6.64 -0.21
N GLU A 71 -16.04 6.70 0.61
CA GLU A 71 -16.01 6.17 1.98
C GLU A 71 -15.72 4.66 2.05
N CYS A 72 -15.98 3.93 0.97
CA CYS A 72 -15.74 2.51 0.86
C CYS A 72 -14.31 2.17 0.44
N ASP A 73 -13.44 3.13 0.11
CA ASP A 73 -12.08 2.79 -0.32
C ASP A 73 -11.29 2.11 0.81
N VAL A 74 -10.32 1.28 0.43
CA VAL A 74 -9.47 0.54 1.35
C VAL A 74 -8.73 1.48 2.30
N GLU A 75 -8.77 1.20 3.60
CA GLU A 75 -8.04 1.93 4.63
C GLU A 75 -6.99 1.03 5.28
N PRO A 76 -5.71 1.13 4.87
CA PRO A 76 -4.68 0.27 5.43
C PRO A 76 -4.24 0.71 6.84
N ALA A 77 -3.85 -0.26 7.65
CA ALA A 77 -3.19 -0.03 8.93
C ALA A 77 -1.71 0.36 8.73
N LEU A 78 -1.09 -0.12 7.64
CA LEU A 78 0.30 0.14 7.27
C LEU A 78 0.40 0.62 5.82
N LEU A 79 1.08 1.74 5.59
CA LEU A 79 1.47 2.21 4.26
C LEU A 79 2.99 2.15 4.11
N ILE A 80 3.47 1.51 3.04
CA ILE A 80 4.90 1.42 2.70
C ILE A 80 5.14 2.24 1.43
N SER A 81 5.47 3.53 1.58
CA SER A 81 5.84 4.37 0.44
C SER A 81 7.19 3.93 -0.13
N LEU A 82 7.30 3.75 -1.45
CA LEU A 82 8.56 3.43 -2.11
C LEU A 82 9.18 4.67 -2.75
N THR A 83 10.50 4.82 -2.62
CA THR A 83 11.30 5.94 -3.16
C THR A 83 11.02 7.29 -2.47
N ALA A 84 9.78 7.75 -2.52
CA ALA A 84 9.25 8.90 -1.81
C ALA A 84 7.72 8.72 -1.61
N PRO A 85 7.11 9.28 -0.55
CA PRO A 85 5.66 9.27 -0.38
C PRO A 85 4.96 9.99 -1.53
N LYS A 86 3.86 9.41 -2.03
CA LYS A 86 2.97 10.08 -2.99
C LYS A 86 2.05 11.05 -2.27
N LEU A 87 1.46 11.98 -3.02
CA LEU A 87 0.60 13.04 -2.46
C LEU A 87 -0.62 12.46 -1.73
N CYS A 88 -1.17 11.34 -2.20
CA CYS A 88 -2.24 10.58 -1.55
C CYS A 88 -1.92 10.19 -0.11
N ALA A 89 -0.64 9.96 0.23
CA ALA A 89 -0.23 9.55 1.57
C ALA A 89 -0.53 10.61 2.64
N ARG A 90 -0.81 11.86 2.25
CA ARG A 90 -1.30 12.90 3.19
C ARG A 90 -2.66 12.58 3.80
N GLN A 91 -3.46 11.76 3.13
CA GLN A 91 -4.74 11.29 3.63
C GLN A 91 -4.64 9.98 4.41
N PHE A 92 -3.46 9.36 4.50
CA PHE A 92 -3.26 8.15 5.28
C PHE A 92 -3.54 8.41 6.77
N ARG A 93 -4.35 7.53 7.39
CA ARG A 93 -4.74 7.61 8.80
C ARG A 93 -4.36 6.37 9.62
N GLY A 94 -3.72 5.38 9.00
CA GLY A 94 -3.28 4.18 9.68
C GLY A 94 -2.12 4.43 10.66
N GLU A 95 -1.80 3.41 11.45
CA GLU A 95 -0.86 3.51 12.57
C GLU A 95 0.62 3.52 12.14
N HIS A 96 0.90 2.98 10.96
CA HIS A 96 2.26 2.76 10.49
C HIS A 96 2.47 3.32 9.09
N HIS A 97 3.32 4.35 8.96
CA HIS A 97 3.81 4.81 7.67
C HIS A 97 5.32 4.57 7.60
N TYR A 98 5.75 3.75 6.65
CA TYR A 98 7.17 3.50 6.40
C TYR A 98 7.56 4.01 5.03
N LEU A 99 8.78 4.52 4.94
CA LEU A 99 9.47 4.78 3.69
C LEU A 99 10.47 3.65 3.43
N GLY A 100 10.35 3.01 2.28
CA GLY A 100 11.32 2.04 1.77
C GLY A 100 11.95 2.49 0.45
N GLY A 101 12.88 1.69 -0.05
CA GLY A 101 13.57 1.96 -1.30
C GLY A 101 14.80 2.85 -1.12
N ARG A 102 15.71 2.43 -0.23
CA ARG A 102 17.00 3.08 0.05
C ARG A 102 18.01 2.88 -1.10
N PHE A 103 17.67 3.39 -2.28
CA PHE A 103 18.52 3.33 -3.47
C PHE A 103 18.53 4.66 -4.25
N VAL A 104 17.90 5.72 -3.72
CA VAL A 104 17.84 7.03 -4.37
C VAL A 104 19.23 7.69 -4.38
N PRO A 105 19.84 7.94 -5.55
CA PRO A 105 21.14 8.58 -5.61
C PRO A 105 21.08 10.03 -5.09
N PRO A 106 22.16 10.56 -4.47
CA PRO A 106 22.19 11.94 -3.99
C PRO A 106 21.88 13.01 -5.06
N ALA A 107 22.19 12.71 -6.33
CA ALA A 107 21.85 13.59 -7.44
C ALA A 107 20.34 13.70 -7.66
N LEU A 108 19.59 12.59 -7.59
CA LEU A 108 18.12 12.62 -7.73
C LEU A 108 17.45 13.21 -6.50
N HIS A 109 17.96 12.90 -5.31
CA HIS A 109 17.48 13.52 -4.06
C HIS A 109 17.53 15.05 -4.16
N ARG A 110 18.67 15.62 -4.57
CA ARG A 110 18.81 17.08 -4.73
C ARG A 110 17.97 17.63 -5.87
N LYS A 111 17.95 16.96 -7.04
CA LYS A 111 17.23 17.43 -8.23
C LYS A 111 15.72 17.59 -7.99
N TYR A 112 15.12 16.67 -7.25
CA TYR A 112 13.68 16.65 -7.01
C TYR A 112 13.29 17.14 -5.61
N GLU A 113 14.24 17.68 -4.84
CA GLU A 113 14.02 18.21 -3.49
C GLU A 113 13.23 17.25 -2.59
N LEU A 114 13.59 15.96 -2.65
CA LEU A 114 12.79 14.89 -2.03
C LEU A 114 12.75 14.96 -0.50
N ASN A 115 13.70 15.68 0.12
CA ASN A 115 13.80 15.85 1.58
C ASN A 115 13.66 14.51 2.34
N LEU A 116 14.31 13.45 1.84
CA LEU A 116 14.18 12.10 2.39
C LEU A 116 14.81 12.03 3.78
N PRO A 117 14.18 11.33 4.75
CA PRO A 117 14.77 11.10 6.07
C PRO A 117 16.05 10.26 5.98
N VAL A 118 16.87 10.36 7.03
CA VAL A 118 18.05 9.51 7.19
C VAL A 118 17.60 8.11 7.61
N TYR A 119 17.98 7.10 6.84
CA TYR A 119 17.79 5.71 7.21
C TYR A 119 18.79 5.33 8.32
N PRO A 120 18.34 4.79 9.46
CA PRO A 120 19.22 4.40 10.56
C PRO A 120 20.20 3.31 10.12
N GLY A 121 21.50 3.48 10.39
CA GLY A 121 22.53 2.47 10.11
C GLY A 121 22.43 1.87 8.69
N ASN A 122 22.17 0.57 8.63
CA ASN A 122 22.00 -0.21 7.39
C ASN A 122 20.54 -0.57 7.08
N GLU A 123 19.57 0.04 7.77
CA GLU A 123 18.14 -0.23 7.57
C GLU A 123 17.71 0.12 6.14
N LEU A 124 16.84 -0.72 5.56
CA LEU A 124 16.30 -0.53 4.20
C LEU A 124 14.95 0.20 4.19
N CYS A 125 14.39 0.45 5.37
CA CYS A 125 13.19 1.24 5.59
C CYS A 125 13.35 2.16 6.81
N VAL A 126 12.48 3.15 6.92
CA VAL A 126 12.40 4.05 8.07
C VAL A 126 10.94 4.41 8.33
N LYS A 127 10.53 4.44 9.60
CA LYS A 127 9.20 4.90 9.99
C LYS A 127 9.13 6.42 9.84
N LEU A 128 8.07 6.93 9.20
CA LEU A 128 7.78 8.35 9.01
C LEU A 128 6.95 8.92 10.17
#